data_AF-A0A561T025-F1
#
_entry.id   AF-A0A561T025-F1
#
_cell.length_a   1.000
_cell.length_b   1.000
_cell.length_c   1.000
_cell.angle_alpha   90.00
_cell.angle_beta   90.00
_cell.angle_gamma   90.00
#
_symmetry.space_group_name_H-M   'P 1'
#
loop_
_entity.id
_entity.type
_entity.pdbx_description
1 polymer ?
#
loop_
_entity_poly.entity_id
_entity_poly.type
_entity_poly.pdbx_seq_one_letter_code
_entity_poly.pdbx_strand_id
1 'polypeptide(L)'
;MGVSVSLDQVRCRSEARHHDVAPPRATALPGADLDMNLVAWIVERAGVRCLIETPDDGTTTILAEPQLRNGRTHWAVRATRVRAPDPDRCDHVRVGPNNDSPTAMRVLDPDERRLAALIVAQALRVEPEETLTSGEVEALGLG
;
A
#
# COMPACT_ATOMS: atom_id res chain seq x y z
N MET A 1 -0.88 -11.39 55.46
CA MET A 1 -1.29 -9.96 55.37
C MET A 1 -0.06 -9.20 54.91
N GLY A 2 0.05 -8.51 53.79
CA GLY A 2 -0.82 -8.18 52.67
C GLY A 2 -0.09 -7.04 51.94
N VAL A 3 0.13 -7.18 50.62
CA VAL A 3 0.14 -6.16 49.55
C VAL A 3 0.88 -4.82 49.81
N SER A 4 1.75 -4.27 48.95
CA SER A 4 1.55 -4.04 47.53
C SER A 4 2.85 -3.58 46.84
N VAL A 5 3.04 -4.04 45.61
CA VAL A 5 4.05 -3.55 44.66
C VAL A 5 3.50 -2.26 44.03
N SER A 6 4.22 -1.13 44.15
CA SER A 6 3.90 0.11 43.45
C SER A 6 4.80 0.25 42.23
N LEU A 7 4.43 -0.42 41.14
CA LEU A 7 5.01 -0.24 39.81
C LEU A 7 4.23 0.86 39.08
N ASP A 8 4.40 2.09 39.54
CA ASP A 8 3.82 3.27 38.89
C ASP A 8 4.96 4.17 38.40
N GLN A 9 5.52 3.80 37.24
CA GLN A 9 6.33 4.69 36.39
C GLN A 9 6.70 4.02 35.05
N VAL A 10 5.71 3.48 34.33
CA VAL A 10 5.86 3.30 32.88
C VAL A 10 5.37 4.58 32.22
N ARG A 11 6.30 5.52 32.06
CA ARG A 11 6.11 6.77 31.35
C ARG A 11 5.88 6.45 29.88
N CYS A 12 4.62 6.28 29.48
CA CYS A 12 4.19 6.22 28.09
C CYS A 12 4.53 7.54 27.39
N ARG A 13 5.77 7.69 26.91
CA ARG A 13 6.12 8.66 25.87
C ARG A 13 5.63 8.11 24.54
N SER A 14 4.32 8.26 24.30
CA SER A 14 3.76 8.17 22.96
C SER A 14 4.10 9.47 22.24
N GLU A 15 5.29 9.55 21.65
CA GLU A 15 5.60 10.58 20.65
C GLU A 15 4.97 10.16 19.32
N ALA A 16 3.64 10.16 19.27
CA ALA A 16 2.92 10.25 18.01
C ALA A 16 3.12 11.66 17.46
N ARG A 17 4.29 11.91 16.85
CA ARG A 17 4.52 13.09 16.01
C ARG A 17 3.72 12.90 14.73
N HIS A 18 2.40 13.05 14.83
CA HIS A 18 1.53 13.25 13.69
C HIS A 18 2.03 14.49 12.95
N HIS A 19 2.83 14.25 11.91
CA HIS A 19 3.06 15.21 10.86
C HIS A 19 1.70 15.39 10.17
N ASP A 20 1.02 16.47 10.53
CA ASP A 20 -0.19 16.95 9.88
C ASP A 20 0.22 17.64 8.56
N VAL A 21 0.88 16.87 7.70
CA VAL A 21 1.25 17.31 6.36
C VAL A 21 0.02 17.10 5.51
N ALA A 22 -0.56 18.21 5.05
CA ALA A 22 -1.65 18.21 4.10
C ALA A 22 -1.32 17.27 2.91
N PRO A 23 -2.28 16.50 2.39
CA PRO A 23 -2.03 15.63 1.25
C PRO A 23 -1.45 16.45 0.09
N PRO A 24 -0.55 15.86 -0.74
CA PRO A 24 -0.19 16.48 -2.00
C PRO A 24 -1.48 16.85 -2.73
N ARG A 25 -1.56 18.08 -3.26
CA ARG A 25 -2.74 18.54 -3.97
C ARG A 25 -2.98 17.58 -5.15
N ALA A 26 -4.10 16.87 -5.12
CA ALA A 26 -4.58 16.09 -6.25
C ALA A 26 -4.72 17.06 -7.45
N THR A 27 -3.81 16.98 -8.41
CA THR A 27 -3.87 17.73 -9.67
C THR A 27 -4.74 17.03 -10.72
N ALA A 28 -5.44 15.96 -10.33
CA ALA A 28 -6.26 15.15 -11.20
C ALA A 28 -7.62 15.83 -11.48
N LEU A 29 -7.77 16.35 -12.70
CA LEU A 29 -9.08 16.62 -13.31
C LEU A 29 -9.89 15.30 -13.39
N PRO A 30 -11.23 15.30 -13.33
CA PRO A 30 -11.99 14.06 -13.52
C PRO A 30 -11.71 13.50 -14.93
N GLY A 31 -11.10 12.31 -15.00
CA GLY A 31 -10.49 11.72 -16.22
C GLY A 31 -8.96 11.78 -16.26
N ALA A 32 -8.31 12.27 -15.20
CA ALA A 32 -6.87 12.40 -15.09
C ALA A 32 -6.21 11.14 -14.54
N ASP A 33 -5.17 10.73 -15.26
CA ASP A 33 -3.95 10.04 -14.81
C ASP A 33 -3.94 9.65 -13.31
N LEU A 34 -4.04 8.35 -13.01
CA LEU A 34 -3.94 7.79 -11.65
C LEU A 34 -2.74 8.39 -10.89
N ASP A 35 -3.00 9.05 -9.76
CA ASP A 35 -1.96 9.72 -8.97
C ASP A 35 -1.28 8.75 -7.99
N MET A 36 -0.17 8.17 -8.44
CA MET A 36 0.63 7.24 -7.65
C MET A 36 1.26 7.88 -6.40
N ASN A 37 1.44 9.20 -6.37
CA ASN A 37 1.94 9.89 -5.17
C ASN A 37 0.86 9.96 -4.10
N LEU A 38 -0.39 10.21 -4.50
CA LEU A 38 -1.53 10.16 -3.58
C LEU A 38 -1.72 8.74 -3.01
N VAL A 39 -1.61 7.71 -3.86
CA VAL A 39 -1.67 6.31 -3.42
C VAL A 39 -0.60 6.03 -2.36
N ALA A 40 0.66 6.35 -2.64
CA ALA A 40 1.76 6.17 -1.69
C ALA A 40 1.52 6.92 -0.38
N TRP A 41 1.06 8.17 -0.45
CA TRP A 41 0.73 8.96 0.73
C TRP A 41 -0.36 8.29 1.59
N ILE A 42 -1.43 7.74 0.99
CA ILE A 42 -2.47 7.00 1.72
C ILE A 42 -1.87 5.75 2.39
N VAL A 43 -1.03 4.99 1.68
CA VAL A 43 -0.37 3.77 2.19
C VAL A 43 0.51 4.10 3.40
N GLU A 44 1.31 5.16 3.33
CA GLU A 44 2.13 5.62 4.46
C GLU A 44 1.30 6.05 5.65
N ARG A 45 0.18 6.75 5.42
CA ARG A 45 -0.75 7.17 6.49
C ARG A 45 -1.47 5.99 7.14
N ALA A 46 -1.61 4.86 6.43
CA ALA A 46 -2.09 3.61 6.99
C ALA A 46 -1.01 2.84 7.80
N GLY A 47 0.20 3.37 7.90
CA GLY A 47 1.29 2.78 8.69
C GLY A 47 2.10 1.72 7.94
N VAL A 48 1.94 1.64 6.62
CA VAL A 48 2.76 0.78 5.75
C VAL A 48 3.84 1.65 5.12
N ARG A 49 5.12 1.35 5.40
CA ARG A 49 6.21 2.06 4.73
C ARG A 49 6.14 1.75 3.24
N CYS A 50 6.37 2.75 2.38
CA CYS A 50 6.44 2.56 0.94
C CYS A 50 7.56 3.38 0.29
N LEU A 51 7.95 2.98 -0.91
CA LEU A 51 8.86 3.69 -1.80
C LEU A 51 8.20 3.78 -3.18
N ILE A 52 8.32 4.94 -3.84
CA ILE A 52 7.95 5.09 -5.25
C ILE A 52 9.21 4.98 -6.10
N GLU A 53 9.17 4.11 -7.10
CA GLU A 53 10.19 3.98 -8.13
C GLU A 53 9.59 4.35 -9.49
N THR A 54 10.37 5.06 -10.30
CA THR A 54 10.00 5.39 -11.68
C THR A 54 11.20 5.06 -12.57
N PRO A 55 11.29 3.83 -13.09
CA PRO A 55 12.37 3.43 -13.99
C PRO A 55 12.32 4.21 -15.32
N ASP A 56 13.39 4.11 -16.10
CA ASP A 56 13.53 4.82 -17.39
C ASP A 56 12.46 4.42 -18.44
N ASP A 57 11.73 3.33 -18.21
CA ASP A 57 10.60 2.89 -19.04
C ASP A 57 9.32 3.70 -18.80
N GLY A 58 9.34 4.65 -17.86
CA GLY A 58 8.20 5.51 -17.53
C GLY A 58 7.10 4.80 -16.75
N THR A 59 7.32 3.56 -16.30
CA THR A 59 6.41 2.89 -15.36
C THR A 59 6.55 3.50 -13.98
N THR A 60 5.47 3.57 -13.22
CA THR A 60 5.52 3.99 -11.81
C THR A 60 5.19 2.79 -10.94
N THR A 61 6.08 2.47 -10.02
CA THR A 61 5.97 1.34 -9.11
C THR A 61 5.94 1.83 -7.67
N ILE A 62 5.03 1.30 -6.87
CA ILE A 62 5.06 1.42 -5.40
C ILE A 62 5.56 0.10 -4.83
N LEU A 63 6.63 0.17 -4.05
CA LEU A 63 7.11 -0.94 -3.22
C LEU A 63 6.66 -0.69 -1.78
N ALA A 64 5.94 -1.65 -1.19
CA ALA A 64 5.45 -1.55 0.19
C ALA A 64 6.08 -2.62 1.09
N GLU A 65 6.50 -2.19 2.29
CA GLU A 65 7.17 -3.03 3.27
C GLU A 65 6.10 -3.67 4.16
N PRO A 66 6.03 -5.01 4.22
CA PRO A 66 5.04 -5.67 5.05
C PRO A 66 5.35 -5.45 6.53
N GLN A 67 4.31 -5.36 7.37
CA GLN A 67 4.48 -5.41 8.82
C GLN A 67 4.68 -6.86 9.26
N LEU A 68 5.84 -7.45 8.95
CA LEU A 68 6.15 -8.81 9.41
C LEU A 68 6.34 -8.85 10.93
N ARG A 69 5.77 -9.88 11.57
CA ARG A 69 6.02 -10.18 12.99
C ARG A 69 7.41 -10.77 13.29
N ASN A 70 8.15 -11.25 12.27
CA ASN A 70 9.32 -12.12 12.49
C ASN A 70 10.64 -11.65 11.86
N GLY A 71 10.69 -10.43 11.30
CA GLY A 71 11.93 -9.83 10.80
C GLY A 71 12.48 -10.47 9.52
N ARG A 72 12.90 -9.60 8.59
CA ARG A 72 13.55 -9.93 7.30
C ARG A 72 12.60 -10.30 6.15
N THR A 73 11.78 -9.35 5.70
CA THR A 73 11.71 -9.05 4.27
C THR A 73 11.72 -7.54 4.09
N HIS A 74 12.63 -7.04 3.26
CA HIS A 74 12.59 -5.65 2.81
C HIS A 74 11.76 -5.63 1.54
N TRP A 75 10.64 -4.89 1.56
CA TRP A 75 9.73 -4.69 0.41
C TRP A 75 9.15 -5.99 -0.19
N ALA A 76 7.94 -6.38 0.22
CA ALA A 76 7.29 -7.62 -0.22
C ALA A 76 6.08 -7.38 -1.13
N VAL A 77 5.55 -6.17 -1.20
CA VAL A 77 4.40 -5.84 -2.05
C VAL A 77 4.82 -4.86 -3.13
N ARG A 78 4.41 -5.13 -4.37
CA ARG A 78 4.68 -4.32 -5.54
C ARG A 78 3.36 -3.96 -6.22
N ALA A 79 3.15 -2.67 -6.46
CA ALA A 79 2.07 -2.14 -7.28
C ALA A 79 2.66 -1.37 -8.47
N THR A 80 2.59 -1.97 -9.66
CA THR A 80 3.14 -1.39 -10.89
C THR A 80 2.02 -0.87 -11.76
N ARG A 81 2.06 0.42 -12.05
CA ARG A 81 1.18 1.02 -13.05
C ARG A 81 1.67 0.68 -14.44
N VAL A 82 0.81 0.02 -15.21
CA VAL A 82 1.05 -0.33 -16.61
C VAL A 82 0.20 0.59 -17.47
N ARG A 83 0.87 1.52 -18.16
CA ARG A 83 0.24 2.39 -19.13
C ARG A 83 -0.06 1.60 -20.40
N ALA A 84 -1.27 1.72 -20.90
CA ALA A 84 -1.62 1.11 -22.17
C ALA A 84 -0.93 1.86 -23.31
N PRO A 85 -0.23 1.17 -24.24
CA PRO A 85 0.36 1.81 -25.42
C PRO A 85 -0.69 2.21 -26.47
N ASP A 86 -1.91 1.71 -26.33
CA ASP A 86 -3.03 1.89 -27.24
C ASP A 86 -4.15 2.67 -26.53
N PRO A 87 -4.66 3.77 -27.09
CA PRO A 87 -5.78 4.52 -26.51
C PRO A 87 -7.06 3.70 -26.32
N ASP A 88 -7.22 2.58 -27.03
CA ASP A 88 -8.39 1.68 -26.88
C ASP A 88 -8.23 0.68 -25.73
N ARG A 89 -7.08 0.66 -25.05
CA ARG A 89 -6.83 -0.18 -23.86
C ARG A 89 -6.79 0.70 -22.62
N CYS A 90 -7.47 0.26 -21.55
CA CYS A 90 -7.39 0.94 -20.27
C CYS A 90 -6.03 0.70 -19.60
N ASP A 91 -5.50 1.76 -19.01
CA ASP A 91 -4.45 1.66 -18.00
C ASP A 91 -4.88 0.69 -16.89
N HIS A 92 -3.92 -0.06 -16.37
CA HIS A 92 -4.18 -0.98 -15.27
C HIS A 92 -3.02 -0.99 -14.31
N VAL A 93 -3.28 -1.48 -13.10
CA VAL A 93 -2.23 -1.68 -12.10
C VAL A 93 -2.14 -3.16 -11.77
N ARG A 94 -0.92 -3.66 -11.68
CA ARG A 94 -0.63 -5.00 -11.17
C ARG A 94 -0.22 -4.88 -9.71
N VAL A 95 -0.96 -5.51 -8.80
CA VAL A 95 -0.69 -5.50 -7.35
C VAL A 95 -0.41 -6.93 -6.89
N GLY A 96 0.71 -7.15 -6.22
CA GLY A 96 1.03 -8.47 -5.69
C GLY A 96 2.40 -8.53 -5.02
N PRO A 97 2.94 -9.74 -4.83
CA PRO A 97 4.26 -9.93 -4.26
C PRO A 97 5.38 -9.27 -5.08
N ASN A 98 6.49 -8.89 -4.44
CA ASN A 98 7.60 -8.15 -5.07
C ASN A 98 8.42 -8.96 -6.10
N ASN A 99 8.13 -10.24 -6.28
CA ASN A 99 8.85 -11.15 -7.18
C ASN A 99 8.38 -11.10 -8.65
N ASP A 100 7.67 -10.04 -9.07
CA ASP A 100 7.07 -9.90 -10.41
C ASP A 100 6.23 -11.12 -10.82
N SER A 101 5.47 -11.67 -9.86
CA SER A 101 4.73 -12.90 -10.07
C SER A 101 3.62 -12.77 -11.14
N PRO A 102 3.41 -13.81 -11.97
CA PRO A 102 2.21 -13.91 -12.81
C PRO A 102 0.92 -13.95 -11.98
N THR A 103 0.99 -14.21 -10.68
CA THR A 103 -0.14 -14.19 -9.74
C THR A 103 -0.51 -12.78 -9.27
N ALA A 104 0.20 -11.73 -9.68
CA ALA A 104 -0.17 -10.36 -9.33
C ALA A 104 -1.58 -10.04 -9.85
N MET A 105 -2.42 -9.51 -8.96
CA MET A 105 -3.78 -9.10 -9.27
C MET A 105 -3.77 -7.95 -10.26
N ARG A 106 -4.59 -8.05 -11.30
CA ARG A 106 -4.82 -6.97 -12.27
C ARG A 106 -6.01 -6.13 -11.82
N VAL A 107 -5.77 -4.86 -11.52
CA VAL A 107 -6.79 -3.87 -11.17
C VAL A 107 -7.08 -3.04 -12.41
N LEU A 108 -8.30 -3.19 -12.94
CA LEU A 108 -8.82 -2.38 -14.04
C LEU A 108 -9.42 -1.09 -13.48
N ASP A 109 -9.25 0.01 -14.20
CA ASP A 109 -9.77 1.34 -13.84
C ASP A 109 -9.52 1.70 -12.36
N PRO A 110 -8.25 1.67 -11.89
CA PRO A 110 -7.93 1.91 -10.49
C PRO A 110 -8.24 3.36 -10.10
N ASP A 111 -8.94 3.53 -8.96
CA ASP A 111 -8.91 4.78 -8.21
C ASP A 111 -7.86 4.73 -7.10
N GLU A 112 -7.36 5.89 -6.67
CA GLU A 112 -6.24 5.98 -5.75
C GLU A 112 -6.55 5.35 -4.38
N ARG A 113 -7.80 5.46 -3.90
CA ARG A 113 -8.20 4.96 -2.58
C ARG A 113 -8.30 3.45 -2.58
N ARG A 114 -8.96 2.87 -3.59
CA ARG A 114 -9.07 1.43 -3.77
C ARG A 114 -7.70 0.80 -3.95
N LEU A 115 -6.84 1.41 -4.78
CA LEU A 115 -5.49 0.91 -4.99
C LEU A 115 -4.66 0.94 -3.70
N ALA A 116 -4.70 2.04 -2.95
CA ALA A 116 -4.03 2.12 -1.66
C ALA A 116 -4.54 1.06 -0.67
N ALA A 117 -5.86 0.83 -0.62
CA ALA A 117 -6.46 -0.19 0.23
C ALA A 117 -6.00 -1.61 -0.15
N LEU A 118 -5.88 -1.93 -1.44
CA LEU A 118 -5.35 -3.21 -1.91
C LEU A 118 -3.88 -3.40 -1.52
N ILE A 119 -3.04 -2.36 -1.67
CA ILE A 119 -1.63 -2.40 -1.26
C ILE A 119 -1.51 -2.63 0.24
N VAL A 120 -2.29 -1.91 1.05
CA VAL A 120 -2.31 -2.05 2.51
C VAL A 120 -2.80 -3.45 2.91
N ALA A 121 -3.89 -3.92 2.31
CA ALA A 121 -4.43 -5.25 2.59
C ALA A 121 -3.40 -6.34 2.29
N GLN A 122 -2.70 -6.26 1.15
CA GLN A 122 -1.62 -7.19 0.79
C GLN A 122 -0.43 -7.10 1.78
N ALA A 123 -0.01 -5.89 2.15
CA ALA A 123 1.14 -5.67 3.03
C ALA A 123 0.90 -6.08 4.50
N LEU A 124 -0.37 -6.10 4.93
CA LEU A 124 -0.78 -6.52 6.27
C LEU A 124 -1.15 -8.01 6.35
N ARG A 125 -1.07 -8.76 5.25
CA ARG A 125 -1.25 -10.22 5.28
C ARG A 125 -0.21 -10.86 6.19
N VAL A 126 -0.61 -11.98 6.80
CA VAL A 126 0.32 -12.87 7.51
C VAL A 126 1.38 -13.38 6.54
N GLU A 127 0.96 -13.72 5.33
CA GLU A 127 1.81 -14.20 4.23
C GLU A 127 1.71 -13.21 3.05
N PRO A 128 2.50 -12.11 3.05
CA PRO A 128 2.45 -11.07 2.02
C PRO A 128 2.95 -11.54 0.65
N GLU A 129 3.60 -12.71 0.59
CA GLU A 129 4.03 -13.37 -0.65
C GLU A 129 2.88 -14.13 -1.36
N GLU A 130 1.73 -14.30 -0.70
CA GLU A 130 0.53 -14.86 -1.31
C GLU A 130 -0.37 -13.73 -1.79
N THR A 131 -0.66 -13.64 -3.09
CA THR A 131 -1.58 -12.62 -3.62
C THR A 131 -2.98 -12.80 -3.03
N LEU A 132 -3.63 -11.68 -2.66
CA LEU A 132 -5.06 -11.64 -2.40
C LEU A 132 -5.86 -12.31 -3.52
N THR A 133 -6.80 -13.17 -3.13
CA THR A 133 -7.78 -13.77 -4.03
C THR A 133 -8.92 -12.79 -4.30
N SER A 134 -9.65 -12.99 -5.40
CA SER A 134 -10.84 -12.18 -5.70
C SER A 134 -11.88 -12.22 -4.58
N GLY A 135 -12.07 -13.38 -3.95
CA GLY A 135 -13.01 -13.52 -2.83
C GLY A 135 -12.60 -12.74 -1.58
N GLU A 136 -11.30 -12.64 -1.29
CA GLU A 136 -10.80 -11.79 -0.20
C GLU A 136 -10.97 -10.31 -0.53
N VAL A 137 -10.72 -9.91 -1.78
CA VAL A 137 -10.93 -8.54 -2.25
C VAL A 137 -12.40 -8.14 -2.15
N GLU A 138 -13.33 -8.99 -2.58
CA GLU A 138 -14.76 -8.76 -2.43
C GLU A 138 -15.18 -8.70 -0.95
N ALA A 139 -14.66 -9.59 -0.11
CA ALA A 139 -14.96 -9.59 1.33
C ALA A 139 -14.46 -8.33 2.06
N LEU A 140 -13.41 -7.68 1.54
CA LEU A 140 -12.91 -6.39 2.02
C LEU A 140 -13.70 -5.20 1.46
N GLY A 141 -14.66 -5.42 0.56
CA GLY A 141 -15.40 -4.37 -0.13
C GLY A 141 -14.58 -3.63 -1.18
N LEU A 142 -13.57 -4.30 -1.75
CA LEU A 142 -12.62 -3.76 -2.73
C LEU A 142 -12.81 -4.33 -4.15
N GLY A 143 -13.88 -5.12 -4.36
CA GLY A 143 -14.26 -5.76 -5.63
C GLY A 143 -14.91 -4.82 -6.62
#